data_AF-A0A7G8UNW5-F1
#
_entry.id   AF-A0A7G8UNW5-F1
#
_cell.length_a   1.000
_cell.length_b   1.000
_cell.length_c   1.000
_cell.angle_alpha   90.00
_cell.angle_beta   90.00
_cell.angle_gamma   90.00
#
_symmetry.space_group_name_H-M   'P 1'
#
loop_
_entity.id
_entity.type
_entity.pdbx_description
1 polymer ?
#
loop_
_entity_poly.entity_id
_entity_poly.type
_entity_poly.pdbx_seq_one_letter_code
_entity_poly.pdbx_strand_id
1 'polypeptide(L)'
;MDNGKLHVLYERDGDAGHQLPVWVMLTEMRGTDWGQTLYIRLDAPFEAYPSDELDADALAVAVPDHVYVRHKDDPNVIGIHMPSLRTYVERYTTMAEYPVHYTEMDRLLLRIADIEDILQYDVRVLLPWNEV
;
A
#
# COMPACT_ATOMS: atom_id res chain seq x y z
N MET A 1 -1.02 -2.52 -19.35
CA MET A 1 -0.70 -1.43 -18.42
C MET A 1 0.00 -2.10 -17.27
N ASP A 2 1.29 -1.83 -17.09
CA ASP A 2 1.99 -2.28 -15.89
C ASP A 2 1.36 -1.53 -14.73
N ASN A 3 0.64 -2.25 -13.87
CA ASN A 3 0.12 -1.68 -12.64
C ASN A 3 1.32 -1.39 -11.72
N GLY A 4 1.23 -0.31 -10.94
CA GLY A 4 2.34 0.33 -10.20
C GLY A 4 3.35 -0.59 -9.51
N LYS A 5 4.58 -0.09 -9.32
CA LYS A 5 5.65 -0.86 -8.69
C LYS A 5 5.39 -1.05 -7.21
N LEU A 6 5.68 -2.26 -6.72
CA LEU A 6 5.45 -2.67 -5.35
C LEU A 6 6.76 -2.65 -4.59
N HIS A 7 6.77 -1.89 -3.50
CA HIS A 7 7.90 -1.69 -2.61
C HIS A 7 7.54 -2.11 -1.19
N VAL A 8 8.53 -2.51 -0.40
CA VAL A 8 8.35 -2.82 1.03
C VAL A 8 9.19 -1.88 1.86
N LEU A 9 8.54 -1.22 2.82
CA LEU A 9 9.22 -0.40 3.81
C LEU A 9 9.38 -1.18 5.10
N TYR A 10 10.62 -1.14 5.59
CA TYR A 10 11.01 -1.82 6.81
C TYR A 10 11.20 -0.81 7.94
N GLU A 11 10.74 -1.18 9.13
CA GLU A 11 11.05 -0.46 10.36
C GLU A 11 12.01 -1.30 11.20
N ARG A 12 12.90 -0.64 11.93
CA ARG A 12 13.83 -1.32 12.83
C ARG A 12 13.13 -1.60 14.15
N ASP A 13 13.11 -2.86 14.57
CA ASP A 13 12.69 -3.24 15.92
C ASP A 13 13.64 -2.64 16.96
N GLY A 14 13.08 -2.03 17.99
CA GLY A 14 13.84 -1.39 19.07
C GLY A 14 14.54 -2.38 20.00
N ASP A 15 14.06 -3.61 20.08
CA ASP A 15 14.59 -4.62 21.01
C ASP A 15 15.71 -5.45 20.38
N ALA A 16 15.47 -6.05 19.20
CA ALA A 16 16.44 -6.91 18.53
C ALA A 16 17.25 -6.22 17.43
N GLY A 17 16.86 -5.02 16.99
CA GLY A 17 17.50 -4.30 15.90
C GLY A 17 17.20 -4.87 14.51
N HIS A 18 16.33 -5.89 14.40
CA HIS A 18 15.92 -6.51 13.15
C HIS A 18 15.06 -5.57 12.30
N GLN A 19 15.13 -5.70 10.98
CA GLN A 19 14.22 -4.98 10.07
C GLN A 19 12.94 -5.78 9.86
N LEU A 20 11.81 -5.19 10.24
CA LEU A 20 10.48 -5.77 10.08
C LEU A 20 9.75 -5.08 8.93
N PRO A 21 9.15 -5.83 8.00
CA PRO A 21 8.31 -5.21 6.98
C PRO A 21 7.02 -4.69 7.63
N VAL A 22 6.76 -3.39 7.49
CA VAL A 22 5.59 -2.73 8.10
C VAL A 22 4.60 -2.24 7.04
N TRP A 23 5.12 -1.75 5.91
CA TRP A 23 4.29 -1.21 4.83
C TRP A 23 4.62 -1.83 3.48
N VAL A 24 3.59 -2.06 2.69
CA VAL A 24 3.68 -2.23 1.24
C VAL A 24 3.32 -0.88 0.60
N MET A 25 4.18 -0.39 -0.29
CA MET A 25 3.96 0.85 -1.01
C MET A 25 3.80 0.57 -2.49
N LEU A 26 2.67 1.00 -3.06
CA LEU A 26 2.47 1.03 -4.49
C LEU A 26 2.85 2.41 -5.01
N THR A 27 3.78 2.48 -5.95
CA THR A 27 4.21 3.73 -6.60
C THR A 27 3.64 3.83 -8.02
N GLU A 28 3.88 4.97 -8.68
CA GLU A 28 3.41 5.22 -10.06
C GLU A 28 1.87 5.17 -10.19
N MET A 29 1.16 5.63 -9.13
CA MET A 29 -0.30 5.54 -9.07
C MET A 29 -1.04 6.60 -9.90
N ARG A 30 -0.32 7.60 -10.44
CA ARG A 30 -0.92 8.63 -11.30
C ARG A 30 -1.54 8.01 -12.53
N GLY A 31 -2.79 8.37 -12.82
CA GLY A 31 -3.53 7.83 -13.96
C GLY A 31 -4.15 6.46 -13.73
N THR A 32 -4.01 5.89 -12.53
CA THR A 32 -4.77 4.68 -12.13
C THR A 32 -6.27 4.95 -12.24
N ASP A 33 -7.03 3.95 -12.65
CA ASP A 33 -8.48 4.02 -12.65
C ASP A 33 -9.04 3.81 -11.24
N TRP A 34 -9.62 4.86 -10.67
CA TRP A 34 -10.27 4.81 -9.34
C TRP A 34 -11.72 4.31 -9.39
N GLY A 35 -12.23 3.92 -10.56
CA GLY A 35 -13.58 3.39 -10.78
C GLY A 35 -13.72 1.88 -10.54
N GLN A 36 -12.62 1.14 -10.35
CA GLN A 36 -12.63 -0.31 -10.22
C GLN A 36 -11.72 -0.81 -9.10
N THR A 37 -11.86 -2.09 -8.72
CA THR A 37 -10.95 -2.70 -7.74
C THR A 37 -9.57 -2.87 -8.36
N LEU A 38 -8.55 -2.37 -7.68
CA LEU A 38 -7.15 -2.60 -8.05
C LEU A 38 -6.70 -3.91 -7.40
N TYR A 39 -6.34 -4.90 -8.21
CA TYR A 39 -5.79 -6.16 -7.73
C TYR A 39 -4.27 -6.16 -7.82
N ILE A 40 -3.61 -6.56 -6.74
CA ILE A 40 -2.15 -6.64 -6.62
C ILE A 40 -1.74 -8.03 -6.15
N ARG A 41 -0.67 -8.57 -6.74
CA ARG A 41 -0.05 -9.81 -6.30
C ARG A 41 0.96 -9.53 -5.20
N LEU A 42 0.84 -10.26 -4.09
CA LEU A 42 1.78 -10.18 -2.96
C LEU A 42 2.92 -11.20 -3.06
N ASP A 43 3.09 -11.91 -4.18
CA ASP A 43 4.19 -12.86 -4.39
C ASP A 43 5.21 -12.38 -5.44
N ALA A 44 5.08 -11.12 -5.90
CA ALA A 44 6.02 -10.51 -6.83
C ALA A 44 7.34 -10.17 -6.11
N PRO A 45 8.50 -10.17 -6.80
CA PRO A 45 9.76 -9.80 -6.17
C PRO A 45 9.64 -8.43 -5.51
N PHE A 46 9.87 -8.39 -4.21
CA PHE A 46 9.81 -7.17 -3.43
C PHE A 46 11.13 -6.43 -3.54
N GLU A 47 11.06 -5.18 -3.99
CA GLU A 47 12.19 -4.28 -3.87
C GLU A 47 12.14 -3.63 -2.48
N ALA A 48 13.16 -3.90 -1.66
CA ALA A 48 13.34 -3.17 -0.42
C ALA A 48 13.57 -1.70 -0.78
N TYR A 49 12.70 -0.81 -0.29
CA TYR A 49 12.81 0.60 -0.60
C TYR A 49 13.48 1.31 0.58
N PRO A 50 14.68 1.87 0.39
CA PRO A 50 15.37 2.61 1.43
C PRO A 50 14.53 3.81 1.86
N SER A 51 14.38 4.03 3.17
CA SER A 51 13.56 5.13 3.67
C SER A 51 14.12 6.51 3.31
N ASP A 52 15.41 6.61 3.01
CA ASP A 52 16.10 7.79 2.51
C ASP A 52 15.84 8.10 1.03
N GLU A 53 15.24 7.18 0.27
CA GLU A 53 14.78 7.39 -1.12
C GLU A 53 13.32 7.85 -1.20
N LEU A 54 12.63 8.02 -0.07
CA LEU A 54 11.26 8.55 -0.04
C LEU A 54 11.27 10.03 -0.42
N ASP A 55 10.90 10.30 -1.68
CA ASP A 55 10.58 11.66 -2.10
C ASP A 55 9.47 12.24 -1.20
N ALA A 56 9.80 13.32 -0.49
CA ALA A 56 8.92 14.00 0.45
C ALA A 56 7.84 14.82 -0.25
N ASP A 57 8.04 15.15 -1.53
CA ASP A 57 7.08 15.91 -2.34
C ASP A 57 6.02 15.00 -2.99
N ALA A 58 6.19 13.68 -2.92
CA ALA A 58 5.24 12.72 -3.46
C ALA A 58 3.98 12.60 -2.59
N LEU A 59 2.81 12.70 -3.23
CA LEU A 59 1.53 12.58 -2.54
C LEU A 59 1.20 11.11 -2.26
N ALA A 60 1.09 10.76 -0.99
CA ALA A 60 0.76 9.41 -0.55
C ALA A 60 -0.54 9.38 0.26
N VAL A 61 -1.32 8.32 0.09
CA VAL A 61 -2.46 8.02 0.96
C VAL A 61 -2.27 6.67 1.65
N ALA A 62 -2.50 6.64 2.97
CA ALA A 62 -2.62 5.40 3.71
C ALA A 62 -3.98 4.75 3.38
N VAL A 63 -3.93 3.50 2.92
CA VAL A 63 -5.11 2.72 2.55
C VAL A 63 -5.81 2.25 3.83
N PRO A 64 -7.06 2.65 4.09
CA PRO A 64 -7.76 2.24 5.28
C PRO A 64 -8.24 0.78 5.19
N ASP A 65 -8.30 0.12 6.34
CA ASP A 65 -8.74 -1.26 6.55
C ASP A 65 -9.98 -1.70 5.75
N HIS A 66 -11.04 -0.89 5.74
CA HIS A 66 -12.34 -1.25 5.16
C HIS A 66 -12.38 -1.27 3.63
N VAL A 67 -11.30 -0.88 2.94
CA VAL A 67 -11.26 -0.93 1.46
C VAL A 67 -10.53 -2.14 0.92
N TYR A 68 -9.93 -2.97 1.77
CA TYR A 68 -9.33 -4.22 1.33
C TYR A 68 -10.39 -5.23 0.90
N VAL A 69 -10.10 -5.94 -0.19
CA VAL A 69 -10.99 -6.94 -0.78
C VAL A 69 -10.19 -8.22 -1.00
N ARG A 70 -10.74 -9.38 -0.63
CA ARG A 70 -10.15 -10.67 -1.01
C ARG A 70 -10.39 -10.94 -2.49
N HIS A 71 -9.36 -11.39 -3.20
CA HIS A 71 -9.58 -11.98 -4.51
C HIS A 71 -10.26 -13.35 -4.33
N LYS A 72 -11.30 -13.61 -5.12
CA LYS A 72 -12.15 -14.80 -4.94
C LYS A 72 -11.42 -16.11 -5.20
N ASP A 73 -10.53 -16.10 -6.19
CA ASP A 73 -9.98 -17.32 -6.78
C ASP A 73 -8.46 -17.46 -6.56
N ASP A 74 -7.79 -16.45 -5.98
CA ASP A 74 -6.32 -16.45 -5.80
C ASP A 74 -5.97 -15.80 -4.45
N PRO A 75 -5.52 -16.57 -3.45
CA PRO A 75 -5.21 -16.04 -2.12
C PRO A 75 -3.97 -15.15 -2.10
N ASN A 76 -3.10 -15.20 -3.12
CA ASN A 76 -1.91 -14.34 -3.21
C ASN A 76 -2.23 -12.98 -3.85
N VAL A 77 -3.48 -12.78 -4.26
CA VAL A 77 -3.96 -11.52 -4.83
C VAL A 77 -4.86 -10.83 -3.82
N ILE A 78 -4.51 -9.59 -3.48
CA ILE A 78 -5.39 -8.73 -2.70
C ILE A 78 -5.95 -7.63 -3.58
N GLY A 79 -7.18 -7.21 -3.27
CA GLY A 79 -7.86 -6.10 -3.92
C GLY A 79 -7.89 -4.88 -3.03
N ILE A 80 -7.84 -3.70 -3.66
CA ILE A 80 -8.14 -2.41 -3.05
C ILE A 80 -9.37 -1.87 -3.77
N HIS A 81 -10.48 -1.68 -3.06
CA HIS A 81 -11.69 -1.10 -3.63
C HIS A 81 -11.51 0.40 -3.87
N MET A 82 -10.92 0.76 -5.02
CA MET A 82 -10.57 2.15 -5.35
C MET A 82 -11.76 3.13 -5.31
N PRO A 83 -13.02 2.76 -5.64
CA PRO A 83 -14.14 3.67 -5.48
C PRO A 83 -14.40 4.07 -4.02
N SER A 84 -14.22 3.14 -3.08
CA SER A 84 -14.31 3.46 -1.64
C SER A 84 -13.11 4.28 -1.19
N LEU A 85 -11.90 3.95 -1.66
CA LEU A 85 -10.71 4.73 -1.37
C LEU A 85 -10.81 6.16 -1.90
N ARG A 86 -11.39 6.35 -3.09
CA ARG A 86 -11.71 7.66 -3.66
C ARG A 86 -12.58 8.46 -2.72
N THR A 87 -13.69 7.87 -2.29
CA THR A 87 -14.65 8.51 -1.37
C THR A 87 -13.97 8.88 -0.05
N TYR A 88 -13.09 8.02 0.45
CA TYR A 88 -12.26 8.29 1.62
C TYR A 88 -11.37 9.51 1.38
N VAL A 89 -10.53 9.50 0.33
CA VAL A 89 -9.61 10.61 0.00
C VAL A 89 -10.38 11.93 -0.16
N GLU A 90 -11.44 11.96 -0.97
CA GLU A 90 -12.25 13.16 -1.20
C GLU A 90 -12.81 13.73 0.12
N ARG A 91 -13.19 12.88 1.07
CA ARG A 91 -13.68 13.31 2.38
C ARG A 91 -12.61 13.98 3.23
N TYR A 92 -11.38 13.49 3.19
CA TYR A 92 -10.28 14.06 3.99
C TYR A 92 -9.65 15.28 3.33
N THR A 93 -9.56 15.31 2.00
CA THR A 93 -8.96 16.44 1.28
C THR A 93 -9.89 17.65 1.22
N THR A 94 -11.21 17.46 1.27
CA THR A 94 -12.17 18.58 1.40
C THR A 94 -12.08 19.29 2.75
N MET A 95 -11.44 18.69 3.75
CA MET A 95 -11.19 19.30 5.07
C MET A 95 -9.80 19.95 5.17
N ALA A 96 -8.95 19.81 4.16
CA ALA A 96 -7.60 20.34 4.15
C ALA A 96 -7.55 21.81 3.69
N GLU A 97 -6.54 22.55 4.17
CA GLU A 97 -6.29 23.94 3.73
C GLU A 97 -5.97 24.03 2.23
N TYR A 98 -5.32 23.00 1.69
CA TYR A 98 -5.03 22.83 0.28
C TYR A 98 -5.61 21.50 -0.21
N PRO A 99 -6.82 21.50 -0.79
CA PRO A 99 -7.47 20.29 -1.27
C PRO A 99 -6.65 19.67 -2.40
N VAL A 100 -6.38 18.37 -2.28
CA VAL A 100 -5.71 17.57 -3.31
C VAL A 100 -6.74 16.63 -3.94
N HIS A 101 -6.70 16.48 -5.26
CA HIS A 101 -7.54 15.54 -5.98
C HIS A 101 -6.93 14.13 -5.94
N TYR A 102 -7.76 13.10 -5.81
CA TYR A 102 -7.28 11.70 -5.67
C TYR A 102 -6.45 11.22 -6.88
N THR A 103 -6.66 11.79 -8.07
CA THR A 103 -5.86 11.45 -9.27
C THR A 103 -4.42 11.97 -9.20
N GLU A 104 -4.13 12.86 -8.25
CA GLU A 104 -2.79 13.42 -8.02
C GLU A 104 -1.96 12.55 -7.08
N MET A 105 -2.55 11.51 -6.47
CA MET A 105 -1.83 10.59 -5.59
C MET A 105 -0.76 9.83 -6.38
N ASP A 106 0.48 9.93 -5.90
CA ASP A 106 1.63 9.22 -6.42
C ASP A 106 1.74 7.80 -5.86
N ARG A 107 1.27 7.62 -4.62
CA ARG A 107 1.54 6.43 -3.81
C ARG A 107 0.33 5.97 -3.01
N LEU A 108 0.15 4.65 -2.91
CA LEU A 108 -0.69 4.01 -1.90
C LEU A 108 0.19 3.34 -0.85
N LEU A 109 -0.06 3.61 0.43
CA LEU A 109 0.62 2.98 1.56
C LEU A 109 -0.33 1.98 2.22
N LEU A 110 -0.01 0.70 2.12
CA LEU A 110 -0.77 -0.39 2.71
C LEU A 110 -0.02 -0.91 3.92
N ARG A 111 -0.66 -0.90 5.09
CA ARG A 111 -0.06 -1.49 6.29
C ARG A 111 -0.21 -3.00 6.25
N ILE A 112 0.89 -3.71 6.44
CA ILE A 112 0.88 -5.18 6.39
C ILE A 112 -0.04 -5.76 7.46
N ALA A 113 0.01 -5.26 8.69
CA ALA A 113 -0.88 -5.71 9.76
C ALA A 113 -2.37 -5.56 9.40
N ASP A 114 -2.77 -4.46 8.74
CA ASP A 114 -4.17 -4.26 8.35
C ASP A 114 -4.59 -5.27 7.27
N ILE A 115 -3.70 -5.59 6.32
CA ILE A 115 -3.95 -6.64 5.33
C ILE A 115 -4.12 -7.99 6.04
N GLU A 116 -3.23 -8.31 6.96
CA GLU A 116 -3.23 -9.59 7.69
C GLU A 116 -4.50 -9.75 8.54
N ASP A 117 -4.90 -8.71 9.26
CA ASP A 117 -6.06 -8.73 10.14
C ASP A 117 -7.37 -8.79 9.34
N ILE A 118 -7.54 -7.92 8.34
CA ILE A 118 -8.78 -7.80 7.57
C ILE A 118 -8.97 -8.98 6.63
N LEU A 119 -7.89 -9.42 5.97
CA LEU A 119 -7.94 -10.53 5.04
C LEU A 119 -7.61 -11.87 5.70
N GLN A 120 -7.36 -11.92 7.01
CA GLN A 120 -6.93 -13.13 7.76
C GLN A 120 -5.88 -13.94 6.98
N TYR A 121 -4.87 -13.24 6.47
CA TYR A 121 -3.90 -13.78 5.54
C TYR A 121 -2.51 -13.38 6.01
N ASP A 122 -1.64 -14.34 6.32
CA ASP A 122 -0.27 -14.06 6.74
C ASP A 122 0.54 -13.62 5.51
N VAL A 123 0.77 -12.31 5.39
CA VAL A 123 1.51 -11.73 4.25
C VAL A 123 3.01 -11.81 4.52
N ARG A 124 3.43 -11.72 5.78
CA ARG A 124 4.85 -11.70 6.18
C ARG A 124 5.62 -12.95 5.79
N VAL A 125 4.95 -14.10 5.61
CA VAL A 125 5.61 -15.31 5.06
C VAL A 125 6.09 -15.15 3.61
N LEU A 126 5.54 -14.18 2.87
CA LEU A 126 5.93 -13.88 1.49
C LEU A 126 7.00 -12.79 1.42
N LEU A 127 7.22 -12.04 2.51
CA LEU A 127 8.13 -10.92 2.56
C LEU A 127 9.51 -11.37 3.05
N PRO A 128 10.60 -10.95 2.39
CA PRO A 128 11.93 -11.31 2.86
C PRO A 128 12.22 -10.64 4.21
N TRP A 129 12.72 -11.43 5.16
CA TRP A 129 13.31 -10.89 6.37
C TRP A 129 14.69 -10.34 6.02
N ASN A 130 14.91 -9.05 6.19
CA ASN A 130 16.24 -8.47 6.06
C ASN A 130 16.99 -8.65 7.39
N GLU A 131 17.75 -9.73 7.49
CA GLU A 131 18.82 -9.88 8.47
C GLU A 131 19.98 -8.97 8.04
N VAL A 132 20.02 -7.73 8.56
CA VAL A 132 21.20 -6.85 8.43
C VAL A 132 21.87 -6.71 9.77
#